data_AF-A0A518DCV3-F1
#
_entry.id   AF-A0A518DCV3-F1
#
_cell.length_a   1.000
_cell.length_b   1.000
_cell.length_c   1.000
_cell.angle_alpha   90.00
_cell.angle_beta   90.00
_cell.angle_gamma   90.00
#
_symmetry.space_group_name_H-M   'P 1'
#
loop_
_entity.id
_entity.type
_entity.pdbx_description
1 polymer ?
#
loop_
_entity_poly.entity_id
_entity_poly.type
_entity_poly.pdbx_seq_one_letter_code
_entity_poly.pdbx_strand_id
1 'polypeptide(L)'
;MPSLCRVAFSTWEAAKRLIWPCIGSPKRALSGGSLAATTTCQSNTGHCGPLTPSAETIAPALAGRDRTRLQPAGAYAANALGLSEQAPAKVVFFTDGSSRTVKIGSMTIQLRQTTPRNMAAAGRLSGLVIQAFREIGQKNGLLTRIGG
;
A
#
# COMPACT_ATOMS: atom_id res chain seq x y z
N MET A 1 66.62 -13.85 0.16
CA MET A 1 65.86 -12.67 0.65
C MET A 1 65.39 -11.85 -0.55
N PRO A 2 64.17 -11.29 -0.51
CA PRO A 2 63.21 -11.33 -1.62
C PRO A 2 62.96 -9.97 -2.29
N SER A 3 62.42 -9.97 -3.52
CA SER A 3 61.49 -8.94 -3.98
C SER A 3 60.66 -9.40 -5.22
N LEU A 4 59.39 -9.70 -4.95
CA LEU A 4 58.18 -9.31 -5.72
C LEU A 4 58.18 -9.61 -7.25
N CYS A 5 57.56 -10.69 -7.72
CA CYS A 5 56.11 -10.90 -7.88
C CYS A 5 55.41 -9.90 -8.83
N ARG A 6 55.42 -10.21 -10.14
CA ARG A 6 54.43 -9.77 -11.12
C ARG A 6 54.52 -10.67 -12.36
N VAL A 7 53.46 -11.42 -12.68
CA VAL A 7 52.84 -11.54 -14.02
C VAL A 7 51.70 -12.58 -13.95
N ALA A 8 50.51 -12.10 -14.35
CA ALA A 8 49.37 -12.80 -14.94
C ALA A 8 48.61 -13.86 -14.10
N PHE A 9 47.66 -13.38 -13.29
CA PHE A 9 46.43 -14.10 -12.99
C PHE A 9 45.50 -14.01 -14.22
N SER A 10 45.66 -14.93 -15.17
CA SER A 10 44.62 -15.24 -16.16
C SER A 10 43.55 -16.13 -15.51
N THR A 11 42.30 -15.94 -15.92
CA THR A 11 41.07 -16.67 -15.51
C THR A 11 40.35 -16.16 -14.26
N TRP A 12 39.75 -14.96 -14.36
CA TRP A 12 38.72 -14.44 -13.46
C TRP A 12 37.29 -14.46 -14.08
N GLU A 13 37.11 -14.94 -15.31
CA GLU A 13 35.79 -14.92 -15.99
C GLU A 13 34.95 -16.21 -15.89
N ALA A 14 35.42 -17.26 -15.20
CA ALA A 14 34.65 -18.51 -15.05
C ALA A 14 33.80 -18.59 -13.75
N ALA A 15 33.95 -17.64 -12.82
CA ALA A 15 33.31 -17.69 -11.49
C ALA A 15 32.08 -16.77 -11.33
N LYS A 16 31.54 -16.18 -12.42
CA LYS A 16 30.34 -15.31 -12.38
C LYS A 16 29.00 -16.00 -12.67
N ARG A 17 28.96 -17.34 -12.77
CA ARG A 17 27.74 -18.09 -13.12
C ARG A 17 27.02 -18.82 -11.98
N LEU A 18 27.51 -18.74 -10.73
CA LEU A 18 26.90 -19.51 -9.63
C LEU A 18 26.40 -18.68 -8.44
N ILE A 19 26.50 -17.35 -8.47
CA ILE A 19 25.97 -16.49 -7.40
C ILE A 19 25.36 -15.23 -8.02
N TRP A 20 24.16 -15.36 -8.62
CA TRP A 20 23.28 -14.21 -8.81
C TRP A 20 21.82 -14.64 -9.06
N PRO A 21 20.90 -14.46 -8.10
CA PRO A 21 19.48 -14.45 -8.38
C PRO A 21 19.01 -13.01 -8.69
N CYS A 22 18.36 -12.88 -9.85
CA CYS A 22 17.26 -11.96 -10.13
C CYS A 22 17.43 -10.48 -9.74
N ILE A 23 18.09 -9.70 -10.62
CA ILE A 23 17.72 -8.29 -10.83
C ILE A 23 17.04 -8.21 -12.21
N GLY A 24 15.83 -7.66 -12.20
CA GLY A 24 14.86 -7.76 -13.28
C GLY A 24 15.31 -7.27 -14.64
N SER A 25 14.73 -7.88 -15.67
CA SER A 25 14.57 -7.29 -17.00
C SER A 25 13.11 -7.47 -17.43
N PRO A 26 12.42 -6.39 -17.85
CA PRO A 26 11.02 -6.44 -18.23
C PRO A 26 10.92 -6.97 -19.67
N LYS A 27 10.57 -8.25 -19.84
CA LYS A 27 10.17 -8.76 -21.16
C LYS A 27 8.64 -8.85 -21.24
N ARG A 28 8.10 -7.80 -21.87
CA ARG A 28 6.91 -7.77 -22.72
C ARG A 28 6.54 -9.17 -23.25
N ALA A 29 5.40 -9.70 -22.79
CA ALA A 29 4.66 -10.75 -23.46
C ALA A 29 3.32 -10.17 -23.92
N LEU A 30 3.24 -9.85 -25.21
CA LEU A 30 1.99 -9.70 -25.93
C LEU A 30 1.58 -11.10 -26.38
N SER A 31 0.52 -11.65 -25.79
CA SER A 31 -0.29 -12.71 -26.39
C SER A 31 -1.68 -12.64 -25.77
N GLY A 32 -2.70 -12.49 -26.62
CA GLY A 32 -4.08 -12.35 -26.20
C GLY A 32 -4.64 -13.56 -25.46
N GLY A 33 -5.67 -13.30 -24.66
CA GLY A 33 -6.46 -14.31 -23.96
C GLY A 33 -7.01 -13.80 -22.63
N SER A 34 -8.30 -13.46 -22.63
CA SER A 34 -9.21 -13.34 -21.48
C SER A 34 -8.76 -12.51 -20.26
N LEU A 35 -9.45 -11.38 -20.05
CA LEU A 35 -9.43 -10.55 -18.85
C LEU A 35 -9.98 -11.32 -17.64
N ALA A 36 -9.18 -12.17 -17.02
CA ALA A 36 -9.37 -12.60 -15.63
C ALA A 36 -8.15 -12.11 -14.86
N ALA A 37 -8.29 -10.97 -14.19
CA ALA A 37 -7.32 -10.51 -13.20
C ALA A 37 -7.37 -11.47 -12.01
N THR A 38 -6.78 -12.65 -12.16
CA THR A 38 -6.37 -13.50 -11.05
C THR A 38 -5.23 -12.76 -10.37
N THR A 39 -5.56 -11.97 -9.34
CA THR A 39 -4.59 -11.46 -8.38
C THR A 39 -3.76 -12.65 -7.89
N THR A 40 -2.50 -12.70 -8.29
CA THR A 40 -1.55 -13.72 -7.88
C THR A 40 -1.46 -13.77 -6.35
N CYS A 41 -1.69 -14.95 -5.78
CA CYS A 41 -1.38 -15.25 -4.39
C CYS A 41 0.14 -15.16 -4.20
N GLN A 42 0.61 -14.07 -3.62
CA GLN A 42 2.01 -13.92 -3.24
C GLN A 42 2.16 -14.34 -1.78
N SER A 43 2.13 -15.64 -1.52
CA SER A 43 2.55 -16.20 -0.24
C SER A 43 3.08 -17.62 -0.46
N ASN A 44 4.40 -17.74 -0.43
CA ASN A 44 5.10 -19.01 -0.27
C ASN A 44 4.76 -19.59 1.11
N THR A 45 3.65 -20.33 1.22
CA THR A 45 3.35 -21.33 2.26
C THR A 45 1.90 -21.79 2.09
N GLY A 46 1.72 -23.08 1.81
CA GLY A 46 0.44 -23.66 1.40
C GLY A 46 -0.51 -23.92 2.57
N HIS A 47 -1.36 -22.95 2.91
CA HIS A 47 -2.63 -23.16 3.62
C HIS A 47 -3.65 -22.10 3.15
N CYS A 48 -4.50 -22.43 2.18
CA CYS A 48 -5.56 -21.55 1.69
C CYS A 48 -6.89 -21.88 2.38
N GLY A 49 -7.10 -21.36 3.59
CA GLY A 49 -8.45 -21.14 4.11
C GLY A 49 -9.05 -19.84 3.54
N PRO A 50 -10.36 -19.58 3.72
CA PRO A 50 -10.96 -18.30 3.33
C PRO A 50 -10.44 -17.17 4.23
N LEU A 51 -9.28 -16.61 3.86
CA LEU A 51 -8.71 -15.45 4.51
C LEU A 51 -9.38 -14.20 3.94
N THR A 52 -10.02 -13.42 4.81
CA THR A 52 -10.49 -12.09 4.41
C THR A 52 -9.26 -11.19 4.27
N PRO A 53 -9.04 -10.55 3.11
CA PRO A 53 -7.88 -9.69 2.91
C PRO A 53 -7.93 -8.47 3.84
N SER A 54 -6.76 -7.97 4.23
CA SER A 54 -6.66 -6.76 5.05
C SER A 54 -7.03 -5.51 4.23
N ALA A 55 -7.45 -4.44 4.93
CA ALA A 55 -7.78 -3.16 4.29
C ALA A 55 -6.61 -2.59 3.47
N GLU A 56 -5.38 -2.84 3.90
CA GLU A 56 -4.15 -2.41 3.24
C GLU A 56 -3.93 -3.07 1.88
N THR A 57 -4.37 -4.32 1.71
CA THR A 57 -4.33 -5.01 0.41
C THR A 57 -5.50 -4.57 -0.48
N ILE A 58 -6.66 -4.31 0.11
CA ILE A 58 -7.87 -3.94 -0.64
C ILE A 58 -7.79 -2.52 -1.19
N ALA A 59 -7.27 -1.56 -0.42
CA ALA A 59 -7.16 -0.17 -0.83
C ALA A 59 -6.43 0.04 -2.17
N PRO A 60 -5.20 -0.47 -2.40
CA PRO A 60 -4.52 -0.33 -3.68
C PRO A 60 -5.24 -1.07 -4.82
N ALA A 61 -5.91 -2.20 -4.54
CA ALA A 61 -6.71 -2.91 -5.53
C ALA A 61 -7.93 -2.07 -5.99
N LEU A 62 -8.61 -1.39 -5.05
CA LEU A 62 -9.70 -0.46 -5.36
C LEU A 62 -9.19 0.77 -6.12
N ALA A 63 -8.09 1.37 -5.66
CA ALA A 63 -7.46 2.52 -6.32
C ALA A 63 -7.07 2.19 -7.77
N GLY A 64 -6.48 1.02 -8.01
CA GLY A 64 -6.11 0.55 -9.34
C GLY A 64 -7.30 0.29 -10.25
N ARG A 65 -8.36 -0.35 -9.73
CA ARG A 65 -9.60 -0.63 -10.48
C ARG A 65 -10.31 0.65 -10.90
N ASP A 66 -10.44 1.62 -10.01
CA ASP A 66 -11.18 2.86 -10.28
C ASP A 66 -10.30 3.96 -10.89
N ARG A 67 -8.98 3.77 -10.94
CA ARG A 67 -7.98 4.80 -11.29
C ARG A 67 -8.11 6.07 -10.45
N THR A 68 -8.43 5.90 -9.16
CA THR A 68 -8.60 7.00 -8.21
C THR A 68 -7.48 7.01 -7.17
N ARG A 69 -7.23 8.18 -6.59
CA ARG A 69 -6.36 8.29 -5.42
C ARG A 69 -7.19 7.99 -4.18
N LEU A 70 -6.58 7.29 -3.23
CA LEU A 70 -7.16 7.01 -1.92
C LEU A 70 -6.28 7.60 -0.83
N GLN A 71 -6.92 8.15 0.19
CA GLN A 71 -6.28 8.69 1.37
C GLN A 71 -6.93 8.09 2.62
N PRO A 72 -6.19 7.42 3.52
CA PRO A 72 -6.73 6.92 4.78
C PRO A 72 -7.28 8.07 5.64
N ALA A 73 -8.42 7.87 6.28
CA ALA A 73 -9.10 8.90 7.06
C ALA A 73 -9.72 8.37 8.35
N GLY A 74 -10.03 9.29 9.26
CA GLY A 74 -10.73 9.02 10.52
C GLY A 74 -9.97 8.06 11.43
N ALA A 75 -10.72 7.22 12.16
CA ALA A 75 -10.17 6.23 13.08
C ALA A 75 -9.12 5.30 12.45
N TYR A 76 -9.26 4.97 11.16
CA TYR A 76 -8.30 4.11 10.46
C TYR A 76 -6.94 4.80 10.28
N ALA A 77 -6.91 6.11 10.00
CA ALA A 77 -5.66 6.87 9.91
C ALA A 77 -4.92 6.92 11.25
N ALA A 78 -5.66 7.12 12.35
CA ALA A 78 -5.08 7.11 13.70
C ALA A 78 -4.56 5.72 14.09
N ASN A 79 -5.31 4.66 13.75
CA ASN A 79 -4.89 3.28 14.00
C ASN A 79 -3.64 2.89 13.20
N ALA A 80 -3.55 3.31 11.93
CA ALA A 80 -2.37 3.07 11.10
C ALA A 80 -1.09 3.73 11.64
N LEU A 81 -1.21 4.79 12.45
CA LEU A 81 -0.08 5.44 13.12
C LEU A 81 0.16 4.94 14.56
N GLY A 82 -0.62 3.95 15.03
CA GLY A 82 -0.55 3.48 16.42
C GLY A 82 -1.09 4.48 17.45
N LEU A 83 -1.75 5.56 17.02
CA LEU A 83 -2.37 6.55 17.91
C LEU A 83 -3.75 6.10 18.41
N SER A 84 -4.27 4.98 17.90
CA SER A 84 -5.50 4.35 18.35
C SER A 84 -5.38 2.83 18.28
N GLU A 85 -5.70 2.14 19.37
CA GLU A 85 -5.63 0.68 19.46
C GLU A 85 -6.86 -0.02 18.86
N GLN A 86 -7.94 0.74 18.67
CA GLN A 86 -9.21 0.17 18.20
C GLN A 86 -9.16 -0.02 16.68
N ALA A 87 -8.97 -1.27 16.25
CA ALA A 87 -9.15 -1.66 14.86
C ALA A 87 -10.63 -1.46 14.46
N PRO A 88 -10.94 -0.50 13.56
CA PRO A 88 -12.32 -0.18 13.28
C PRO A 88 -12.93 -1.21 12.33
N ALA A 89 -14.11 -1.76 12.67
CA ALA A 89 -14.88 -2.59 11.75
C ALA A 89 -15.31 -1.85 10.47
N LYS A 90 -15.35 -0.52 10.55
CA LYS A 90 -15.65 0.41 9.46
C LYS A 90 -14.42 1.25 9.13
N VAL A 91 -13.81 0.96 7.99
CA VAL A 91 -12.65 1.69 7.46
C VAL A 91 -13.15 2.81 6.55
N VAL A 92 -12.59 4.01 6.68
CA VAL A 92 -12.95 5.17 5.85
C VAL A 92 -11.73 5.62 5.04
N PHE A 93 -11.92 5.75 3.73
CA PHE A 93 -10.96 6.38 2.83
C PHE A 93 -11.58 7.58 2.15
N PHE A 94 -10.81 8.65 2.02
CA PHE A 94 -11.13 9.72 1.10
C PHE A 94 -10.69 9.36 -0.32
N THR A 95 -11.49 9.76 -1.29
CA THR A 95 -11.22 9.56 -2.71
C THR A 95 -11.57 10.81 -3.52
N ASP A 96 -10.92 10.96 -4.67
CA ASP A 96 -11.29 11.95 -5.68
C ASP A 96 -12.51 11.49 -6.51
N GLY A 97 -12.82 10.18 -6.49
CA GLY A 97 -13.92 9.58 -7.26
C GLY A 97 -15.27 9.58 -6.54
N SER A 98 -16.20 8.77 -7.05
CA SER A 98 -17.56 8.65 -6.50
C SER A 98 -17.55 8.04 -5.09
N SER A 99 -18.38 8.59 -4.19
CA SER A 99 -18.61 7.99 -2.87
C SER A 99 -19.33 6.63 -3.01
N ARG A 100 -18.81 5.59 -2.34
CA ARG A 100 -19.44 4.26 -2.32
C ARG A 100 -18.99 3.46 -1.10
N THR A 101 -19.77 2.42 -0.76
CA THR A 101 -19.44 1.50 0.34
C THR A 101 -19.22 0.11 -0.22
N VAL A 102 -18.12 -0.53 0.19
CA VAL A 102 -17.75 -1.90 -0.19
C VAL A 102 -17.74 -2.74 1.09
N LYS A 103 -18.49 -3.85 1.10
CA LYS A 103 -18.53 -4.80 2.23
C LYS A 103 -17.69 -6.02 1.88
N ILE A 104 -16.78 -6.41 2.77
CA ILE A 104 -15.83 -7.50 2.56
C ILE A 104 -15.79 -8.32 3.86
N GLY A 105 -16.42 -9.49 3.85
CA GLY A 105 -16.62 -10.29 5.05
C GLY A 105 -17.36 -9.48 6.13
N SER A 106 -16.73 -9.34 7.30
CA SER A 106 -17.23 -8.53 8.42
C SER A 106 -16.82 -7.05 8.36
N MET A 107 -15.89 -6.69 7.49
CA MET A 107 -15.35 -5.33 7.39
C MET A 107 -16.12 -4.51 6.35
N THR A 108 -16.36 -3.24 6.66
CA THR A 108 -16.97 -2.29 5.72
C THR A 108 -15.99 -1.19 5.36
N ILE A 109 -15.70 -1.02 4.07
CA ILE A 109 -14.86 0.05 3.54
C ILE A 109 -15.75 1.13 2.94
N GLN A 110 -15.66 2.34 3.47
CA GLN A 110 -16.38 3.50 2.96
C GLN A 110 -15.43 4.43 2.21
N LEU A 111 -15.70 4.60 0.93
CA LEU A 111 -15.05 5.59 0.08
C LEU A 111 -15.90 6.86 0.14
N ARG A 112 -15.32 7.94 0.65
CA ARG A 112 -15.97 9.26 0.73
C ARG A 112 -15.28 10.21 -0.23
N GLN A 113 -16.06 10.80 -1.13
CA GLN A 113 -15.58 11.87 -1.96
C GLN A 113 -15.30 13.11 -1.09
N THR A 114 -14.18 13.78 -1.33
CA THR A 114 -13.80 14.99 -0.60
C THR A 114 -13.33 16.08 -1.57
N THR A 115 -13.10 17.29 -1.05
CA THR A 115 -12.52 18.39 -1.80
C THR A 115 -11.04 18.14 -2.16
N PRO A 116 -10.54 18.69 -3.28
CA PRO A 116 -9.14 18.56 -3.68
C PRO A 116 -8.14 19.02 -2.62
N ARG A 117 -8.52 19.98 -1.77
CA ARG A 117 -7.69 20.46 -0.64
C ARG A 117 -7.33 19.35 0.34
N ASN A 118 -8.28 18.45 0.62
CA ASN A 118 -8.04 17.31 1.52
C ASN A 118 -7.26 16.19 0.82
N MET A 119 -7.27 16.14 -0.51
CA MET A 119 -6.55 15.16 -1.33
C MET A 119 -5.17 15.64 -1.79
N ALA A 120 -4.79 16.88 -1.52
CA ALA A 120 -3.49 17.44 -1.88
C ALA A 120 -2.31 16.64 -1.30
N ALA A 121 -2.49 16.06 -0.11
CA ALA A 121 -1.50 15.20 0.55
C ALA A 121 -1.76 13.69 0.32
N ALA A 122 -2.61 13.33 -0.65
CA ALA A 122 -2.95 11.94 -0.94
C ALA A 122 -1.69 11.11 -1.28
N GLY A 123 -1.55 9.95 -0.64
CA GLY A 123 -0.39 9.05 -0.86
C GLY A 123 0.92 9.52 -0.22
N ARG A 124 0.91 10.60 0.57
CA ARG A 124 2.07 11.06 1.36
C ARG A 124 1.87 10.72 2.83
N LEU A 125 2.97 10.44 3.54
CA LEU A 125 2.94 10.24 5.00
C LEU A 125 2.39 11.46 5.73
N SER A 126 2.73 12.68 5.26
CA SER A 126 2.17 13.91 5.81
C SER A 126 0.64 13.95 5.76
N GLY A 127 0.03 13.41 4.70
CA GLY A 127 -1.42 13.29 4.61
C GLY A 127 -1.99 12.35 5.67
N LEU A 128 -1.33 11.21 5.91
CA LEU A 128 -1.77 10.24 6.92
C LEU A 128 -1.74 10.87 8.32
N VAL A 129 -0.63 11.54 8.63
CA VAL A 129 -0.43 12.28 9.90
C VAL A 129 -1.50 13.35 10.09
N ILE A 130 -1.75 14.19 9.08
CA ILE A 130 -2.78 15.24 9.14
C ILE A 130 -4.17 14.64 9.42
N GLN A 131 -4.53 13.53 8.76
CA GLN A 131 -5.83 12.91 8.95
C GLN A 131 -5.97 12.25 10.33
N ALA A 132 -4.91 11.62 10.84
CA ALA A 132 -4.90 11.04 12.18
C ALA A 132 -5.06 12.12 13.26
N PHE A 133 -4.33 13.24 13.17
CA PHE A 133 -4.45 14.33 14.12
C PHE A 133 -5.80 15.04 14.06
N ARG A 134 -6.39 15.16 12.87
CA ARG A 134 -7.77 15.67 12.73
C ARG A 134 -8.78 14.81 13.48
N GLU A 135 -8.65 13.49 13.38
CA GLU A 135 -9.52 12.55 14.10
C GLU A 135 -9.37 12.69 15.62
N ILE A 136 -8.12 12.74 16.12
CA ILE A 136 -7.86 12.88 17.55
C ILE A 136 -8.36 14.23 18.09
N GLY A 137 -8.12 15.31 17.35
CA GLY A 137 -8.58 16.63 17.75
C GLY A 137 -10.11 16.78 17.69
N GLN A 138 -10.81 16.02 16.84
CA GLN A 138 -12.27 15.93 16.87
C GLN A 138 -12.78 15.14 18.08
N LYS A 139 -12.16 13.98 18.39
CA LYS A 139 -12.51 13.17 19.57
C LYS A 139 -12.32 13.93 20.88
N ASN A 140 -11.25 14.71 20.97
CA ASN A 140 -10.90 15.46 22.17
C ASN A 140 -11.59 16.85 22.25
N GLY A 141 -12.45 17.19 21.28
CA GLY A 141 -13.17 18.47 21.26
C GLY A 141 -12.31 19.71 20.98
N LEU A 142 -11.04 19.53 20.60
CA LEU A 142 -10.10 20.63 20.31
C LEU A 142 -10.43 21.37 19.00
N LEU A 143 -11.04 20.68 18.03
CA LEU A 143 -11.32 21.20 16.69
C LEU A 143 -12.78 21.64 16.47
N THR A 144 -13.68 21.46 17.45
CA THR A 144 -15.12 21.76 17.31
C THR A 144 -15.52 23.20 17.67
N ARG A 145 -14.55 24.10 17.92
CA ARG A 145 -14.80 25.49 18.35
C ARG A 145 -14.34 26.58 17.35
N ILE A 146 -14.12 26.22 16.10
CA ILE A 146 -13.67 27.15 15.03
C ILE A 146 -14.60 26.97 13.84
N GLY A 147 -15.81 27.50 13.99
CA GLY A 147 -16.90 27.37 13.02
C GLY A 147 -18.22 27.83 13.61
N GLY A 148 -18.25 29.07 14.09
CA GLY A 148 -19.44 29.85 14.39
C GLY A 148 -19.31 31.18 13.69
#